data_AF-A0A455ARQ5-F1
#
_entry.id   AF-A0A455ARQ5-F1
#
_cell.length_a   1.000
_cell.length_b   1.000
_cell.length_c   1.000
_cell.angle_alpha   90.00
_cell.angle_beta   90.00
_cell.angle_gamma   90.00
#
_symmetry.space_group_name_H-M   'P 1'
#
loop_
_entity.id
_entity.type
_entity.pdbx_description
1 polymer ?
#
loop_
_entity_poly.entity_id
_entity_poly.type
_entity_poly.pdbx_seq_one_letter_code
_entity_poly.pdbx_strand_id
1 'polypeptide(L)'
;MSNMEKHLFNLKFAAKELNRNAKKCDKEEKAEKAKIKKCLLLLCLKQAIQKGNTEVARIHAENAIRQKNQTINFLRMSARVDAVAARVQTAVTMGKVTKSMAGVVKSMDATLRSMNLEKISALMDKFEQQFETLDVQTQQMEDTMSSTTTLTTPQNQVDMLLQEMADEAG
;
A
#
# COMPACT_ATOMS: atom_id res chain seq x y z
N MET A 1 16.86 -15.99 -9.77
CA MET A 1 16.58 -14.83 -8.90
C MET A 1 17.72 -13.84 -9.03
N SER A 2 17.45 -12.62 -9.52
CA SER A 2 18.48 -11.58 -9.59
C SER A 2 18.95 -11.20 -8.17
N ASN A 3 20.18 -10.70 -8.02
CA ASN A 3 20.67 -10.25 -6.71
C ASN A 3 19.75 -9.18 -6.09
N MET A 4 19.14 -8.33 -6.93
CA MET A 4 18.18 -7.31 -6.50
C MET A 4 16.88 -7.89 -5.92
N GLU A 5 16.37 -9.01 -6.47
CA GLU A 5 15.22 -9.72 -5.91
C GLU A 5 15.53 -10.33 -4.53
N LYS A 6 16.75 -10.85 -4.32
CA LYS A 6 17.19 -11.35 -3.01
C LYS A 6 17.28 -10.22 -1.98
N HIS A 7 17.86 -9.08 -2.35
CA HIS A 7 17.93 -7.92 -1.45
C HIS A 7 16.56 -7.34 -1.12
N LEU A 8 15.65 -7.31 -2.10
CA LEU A 8 14.25 -6.92 -1.88
C LEU A 8 13.53 -7.84 -0.89
N PHE A 9 13.73 -9.16 -1.01
CA PHE A 9 13.20 -10.12 -0.05
C PHE A 9 13.73 -9.85 1.36
N ASN A 10 15.04 -9.65 1.50
CA ASN A 10 15.66 -9.33 2.80
C ASN A 10 15.13 -8.03 3.39
N LEU A 11 14.89 -6.99 2.58
CA LEU A 11 14.31 -5.72 3.04
C LEU A 11 12.87 -5.90 3.53
N LYS A 12 12.03 -6.63 2.79
CA LYS A 12 10.65 -6.95 3.23
C LYS A 12 10.64 -7.79 4.50
N PHE A 13 11.56 -8.74 4.61
CA PHE A 13 11.71 -9.56 5.81
C PHE A 13 12.13 -8.71 7.02
N ALA A 14 13.14 -7.85 6.87
CA ALA A 14 13.59 -6.93 7.91
C ALA A 14 12.48 -5.96 8.34
N ALA A 15 11.72 -5.39 7.41
CA ALA A 15 10.57 -4.52 7.74
C ALA A 15 9.55 -5.25 8.62
N LYS A 16 9.23 -6.51 8.28
CA LYS A 16 8.29 -7.35 9.04
C LYS A 16 8.84 -7.75 10.41
N GLU A 17 10.13 -8.04 10.50
CA GLU A 17 10.81 -8.34 11.77
C GLU A 17 10.80 -7.14 12.71
N LEU A 18 11.11 -5.94 12.20
CA LEU A 18 11.04 -4.70 12.98
C LEU A 18 9.63 -4.41 13.48
N ASN A 19 8.60 -4.67 12.66
CA ASN A 19 7.21 -4.50 13.08
C ASN A 19 6.80 -5.52 14.15
N ARG A 20 7.31 -6.76 14.06
CA ARG A 20 7.12 -7.79 15.09
C ARG A 20 7.81 -7.41 16.39
N ASN A 21 9.02 -6.86 16.33
CA ASN A 21 9.76 -6.37 17.49
C ASN A 21 9.06 -5.17 18.14
N ALA A 22 8.52 -4.23 17.35
CA ALA A 22 7.70 -3.14 17.86
C ALA A 22 6.46 -3.66 18.62
N LYS A 23 5.75 -4.65 18.08
CA LYS A 23 4.60 -5.28 18.76
C LYS A 23 5.01 -6.02 20.04
N LYS A 24 6.21 -6.61 20.07
CA LYS A 24 6.74 -7.26 21.27
C LYS A 24 7.03 -6.23 22.36
N CYS A 25 7.69 -5.12 22.01
CA CYS A 25 7.95 -4.01 22.94
C CYS A 25 6.66 -3.38 23.48
N ASP A 26 5.62 -3.21 22.64
CA ASP A 26 4.31 -2.71 23.09
C ASP A 26 3.62 -3.66 24.08
N LYS A 27 3.73 -4.98 23.88
CA LYS A 27 3.24 -5.97 24.85
C LYS A 27 4.00 -5.91 26.18
N GLU A 28 5.32 -5.77 26.12
CA GLU A 28 6.15 -5.67 27.32
C GLU A 28 5.91 -4.33 28.06
N GLU A 29 5.69 -3.22 27.35
CA GLU A 29 5.24 -1.94 27.94
C GLU A 29 3.93 -2.13 28.72
N LYS A 30 2.93 -2.79 28.12
CA LYS A 30 1.65 -3.06 28.79
C LYS A 30 1.81 -3.95 30.01
N ALA A 31 2.67 -4.95 29.94
CA ALA A 31 2.99 -5.80 31.08
C ALA A 31 3.67 -5.02 32.21
N GLU A 32 4.62 -4.14 31.89
CA GLU A 32 5.27 -3.27 32.88
C GLU A 32 4.30 -2.24 33.47
N LYS A 33 3.43 -1.62 32.68
CA LYS A 33 2.35 -0.76 33.18
C LYS A 33 1.39 -1.52 34.10
N ALA A 34 1.07 -2.78 33.79
CA ALA A 34 0.24 -3.61 34.66
C ALA A 34 0.94 -3.93 35.99
N LYS A 35 2.25 -4.19 35.97
CA LYS A 35 3.06 -4.37 37.19
C LYS A 35 3.11 -3.08 38.03
N ILE A 36 3.30 -1.92 37.39
CA ILE A 36 3.21 -0.61 38.06
C ILE A 36 1.82 -0.45 38.67
N LYS A 37 0.75 -0.69 37.90
CA LYS A 37 -0.63 -0.55 38.40
C LYS A 37 -0.89 -1.49 39.57
N LYS A 38 -0.38 -2.73 39.56
CA LYS A 38 -0.49 -3.70 40.66
C LYS A 38 0.33 -3.26 41.89
N CYS A 39 1.53 -2.72 41.67
CA CYS A 39 2.37 -2.15 42.72
C CYS A 39 1.74 -0.89 43.34
N LEU A 40 1.12 -0.05 42.51
CA LEU A 40 0.41 1.16 42.88
C LEU A 40 -0.95 0.86 43.57
N LEU A 41 -1.64 -0.20 43.16
CA LEU A 41 -2.88 -0.65 43.83
C LEU A 41 -2.58 -1.23 45.22
N LEU A 42 -1.46 -1.94 45.36
CA LEU A 42 -0.92 -2.36 46.67
C LEU A 42 -0.51 -1.16 47.55
N LEU A 43 -0.21 -0.02 46.94
CA LEU A 43 0.08 1.27 47.59
C LEU A 43 -1.17 1.89 48.24
N CYS A 44 -2.37 1.60 47.72
CA CYS A 44 -3.64 2.07 48.29
C CYS A 44 -4.10 1.25 49.51
N LEU A 45 -3.60 0.01 49.67
CA LEU A 45 -3.91 -0.86 50.84
C LEU A 45 -2.83 -0.85 51.93
N LYS A 46 -1.64 -0.28 51.68
CA LYS A 46 -0.54 -0.26 52.65
C LYS A 46 0.02 1.15 52.86
N GLN A 47 -0.77 2.01 53.49
CA GLN A 47 -0.22 3.19 54.18
C GLN A 47 0.71 2.84 55.37
N ALA A 48 0.92 1.56 55.71
CA ALA A 48 1.51 1.20 57.00
C ALA A 48 2.86 0.45 57.03
N ILE A 49 3.36 -0.27 56.00
CA ILE A 49 4.53 -1.16 56.24
C ILE A 49 5.52 -1.21 55.07
N GLN A 50 6.71 -0.68 55.33
CA GLN A 50 7.98 -0.70 54.57
C GLN A 50 8.16 0.35 53.45
N LYS A 51 9.01 1.34 53.77
CA LYS A 51 9.61 2.38 52.92
C LYS A 51 10.45 1.86 51.72
N GLY A 52 10.11 0.72 51.10
CA GLY A 52 11.07 -0.05 50.29
C GLY A 52 10.79 -0.20 48.79
N ASN A 53 9.65 0.26 48.24
CA ASN A 53 9.30 -0.08 46.84
C ASN A 53 9.07 1.10 45.88
N THR A 54 9.37 2.33 46.31
CA THR A 54 9.36 3.51 45.42
C THR A 54 10.44 3.41 44.34
N GLU A 55 11.61 2.86 44.67
CA GLU A 55 12.68 2.61 43.70
C GLU A 55 12.29 1.54 42.67
N VAL A 56 11.65 0.45 43.11
CA VAL A 56 11.16 -0.61 42.21
C VAL A 56 10.08 -0.07 41.26
N ALA A 57 9.14 0.73 41.77
CA ALA A 57 8.14 1.39 40.93
C ALA A 57 8.77 2.37 39.92
N ARG A 58 9.83 3.10 40.31
CA ARG A 58 10.60 3.99 39.43
C ARG A 58 11.31 3.20 38.32
N ILE A 59 11.96 2.08 38.64
CA ILE A 59 12.63 1.21 37.66
C ILE A 59 11.61 0.64 36.65
N HIS A 60 10.44 0.21 37.11
CA HIS A 60 9.38 -0.26 36.20
C HIS A 60 8.82 0.87 35.32
N ALA A 61 8.69 2.09 35.85
CA ALA A 61 8.27 3.25 35.06
C ALA A 61 9.31 3.64 34.00
N GLU A 62 10.59 3.66 34.34
CA GLU A 62 11.69 3.90 33.39
C GLU A 62 11.72 2.83 32.31
N ASN A 63 11.56 1.55 32.68
CA ASN A 63 11.48 0.45 31.73
C ASN A 63 10.28 0.59 30.78
N ALA A 64 9.11 1.01 31.27
CA ALA A 64 7.94 1.24 30.45
C ALA A 64 8.15 2.41 29.46
N ILE A 65 8.77 3.51 29.90
CA ILE A 65 9.10 4.65 29.02
C ILE A 65 10.13 4.24 27.96
N ARG A 66 11.15 3.46 28.35
CA ARG A 66 12.16 2.93 27.43
C ARG A 66 11.53 2.03 26.36
N GLN A 67 10.67 1.09 26.76
CA GLN A 67 9.93 0.22 25.84
C GLN A 67 9.07 1.02 24.86
N LYS A 68 8.33 2.02 25.35
CA LYS A 68 7.54 2.91 24.50
C LYS A 68 8.38 3.62 23.44
N ASN A 69 9.52 4.18 23.85
CA ASN A 69 10.44 4.86 22.93
C ASN A 69 11.06 3.88 21.92
N GLN A 70 11.41 2.67 22.34
CA GLN A 70 11.88 1.61 21.46
C GLN A 70 10.82 1.18 20.44
N THR A 71 9.55 1.04 20.85
CA THR A 71 8.42 0.74 19.95
C THR A 71 8.30 1.81 18.85
N ILE A 72 8.32 3.09 19.21
CA ILE A 72 8.22 4.20 18.25
C ILE A 72 9.41 4.18 17.27
N ASN A 73 10.62 3.92 17.77
CA ASN A 73 11.81 3.85 16.93
C ASN A 73 11.77 2.66 15.96
N PHE A 74 11.37 1.48 16.43
CA PHE A 74 11.20 0.30 15.58
C PHE A 74 10.10 0.49 14.54
N LEU A 75 8.99 1.13 14.90
CA LEU A 75 7.90 1.44 13.97
C LEU A 75 8.36 2.43 12.89
N ARG A 76 9.07 3.50 13.29
CA ARG A 76 9.65 4.48 12.36
C ARG A 76 10.66 3.83 11.41
N MET A 77 11.51 2.96 11.92
CA MET A 77 12.49 2.25 11.10
C MET A 77 11.82 1.24 10.17
N SER A 78 10.82 0.50 10.64
CA SER A 78 10.00 -0.40 9.82
C SER A 78 9.35 0.33 8.65
N ALA A 79 8.71 1.47 8.90
CA ALA A 79 8.08 2.29 7.86
C ALA A 79 9.09 2.79 6.82
N ARG A 80 10.30 3.20 7.24
CA ARG A 80 11.37 3.61 6.33
C ARG A 80 11.88 2.45 5.47
N VAL A 81 12.09 1.28 6.06
CA VAL A 81 12.54 0.08 5.33
C VAL A 81 11.49 -0.38 4.33
N ASP A 82 10.20 -0.33 4.71
CA ASP A 82 9.11 -0.70 3.82
C ASP A 82 8.99 0.26 2.62
N ALA A 83 9.14 1.57 2.86
CA ALA A 83 9.18 2.57 1.79
C ALA A 83 10.35 2.32 0.80
N VAL A 84 11.53 1.95 1.30
CA VAL A 84 12.68 1.58 0.46
C VAL A 84 12.40 0.28 -0.30
N ALA A 85 11.81 -0.73 0.35
CA ALA A 85 11.44 -1.99 -0.28
C ALA A 85 10.43 -1.77 -1.42
N ALA A 86 9.44 -0.89 -1.25
CA ALA A 86 8.48 -0.53 -2.28
C ALA A 86 9.17 0.10 -3.51
N ARG A 87 10.09 1.04 -3.31
CA ARG A 87 10.88 1.65 -4.40
C ARG A 87 11.73 0.61 -5.14
N VAL A 88 12.39 -0.30 -4.41
CA VAL A 88 13.17 -1.39 -5.01
C VAL A 88 12.28 -2.34 -5.79
N GLN A 89 11.08 -2.67 -5.28
CA GLN A 89 10.10 -3.49 -6.00
C GLN A 89 9.71 -2.84 -7.34
N THR A 90 9.40 -1.54 -7.33
CA THR A 90 9.09 -0.79 -8.56
C THR A 90 10.26 -0.83 -9.54
N ALA A 91 11.50 -0.62 -9.07
CA ALA A 91 12.68 -0.68 -9.91
C ALA A 91 12.91 -2.07 -10.52
N VAL A 92 12.69 -3.15 -9.76
CA VAL A 92 12.77 -4.53 -10.26
C VAL A 92 11.70 -4.79 -11.33
N THR A 93 10.46 -4.38 -11.09
CA THR A 93 9.37 -4.54 -12.06
C THR A 93 9.64 -3.74 -13.32
N MET A 94 10.06 -2.47 -13.19
CA MET A 94 10.41 -1.62 -14.31
C MET A 94 11.57 -2.23 -15.11
N GLY A 95 12.60 -2.75 -14.45
CA GLY A 95 13.70 -3.46 -15.13
C GLY A 95 13.25 -4.69 -15.93
N LYS A 96 12.26 -5.45 -15.43
CA LYS A 96 11.64 -6.55 -16.19
C LYS A 96 10.88 -6.03 -17.41
N VAL A 97 10.08 -4.98 -17.25
CA VAL A 97 9.36 -4.33 -18.35
C VAL A 97 10.32 -3.81 -19.41
N THR A 98 11.37 -3.08 -19.02
CA THR A 98 12.41 -2.59 -19.95
C THR A 98 13.07 -3.74 -20.71
N LYS A 99 13.37 -4.86 -20.04
CA LYS A 99 13.95 -6.04 -20.70
C LYS A 99 12.99 -6.66 -21.72
N SER A 100 11.70 -6.78 -21.37
CA SER A 100 10.66 -7.27 -22.29
C SER A 100 10.47 -6.32 -23.48
N MET A 101 10.39 -5.01 -23.23
CA MET A 101 10.31 -3.99 -24.28
C MET A 101 11.53 -4.03 -25.20
N ALA A 102 12.74 -4.18 -24.67
CA ALA A 102 13.94 -4.33 -25.49
C ALA A 102 13.89 -5.58 -26.39
N GLY A 103 13.30 -6.67 -25.91
CA GLY A 103 13.03 -7.87 -26.73
C GLY A 103 12.03 -7.59 -27.85
N VAL A 104 10.90 -6.96 -27.52
CA VAL A 104 9.85 -6.59 -28.48
C VAL A 104 10.37 -5.62 -29.54
N VAL A 105 11.13 -4.60 -29.15
CA VAL A 105 11.74 -3.63 -30.08
C VAL A 105 12.73 -4.33 -31.02
N LYS A 106 13.53 -5.27 -30.52
CA LYS A 106 14.42 -6.07 -31.38
C LYS A 106 13.65 -6.95 -32.36
N SER A 107 12.59 -7.63 -31.91
CA SER A 107 11.74 -8.41 -32.83
C SER A 107 11.04 -7.52 -33.84
N MET A 108 10.58 -6.34 -33.42
CA MET A 108 9.92 -5.37 -34.29
C MET A 108 10.90 -4.80 -35.33
N ASP A 109 12.14 -4.47 -34.96
CA ASP A 109 13.19 -4.04 -35.90
C ASP A 109 13.48 -5.13 -36.94
N ALA A 110 13.58 -6.39 -36.51
CA ALA A 110 13.75 -7.52 -37.43
C ALA A 110 12.53 -7.71 -38.35
N THR A 111 11.31 -7.57 -37.84
CA THR A 111 10.08 -7.67 -38.64
C THR A 111 9.96 -6.51 -39.61
N LEU A 112 10.23 -5.26 -39.18
CA LEU A 112 10.18 -4.07 -40.03
C LEU A 112 11.19 -4.12 -41.18
N ARG A 113 12.37 -4.73 -40.98
CA ARG A 113 13.32 -4.99 -42.08
C ARG A 113 12.78 -6.00 -43.11
N SER A 114 11.88 -6.89 -42.69
CA SER A 114 11.22 -7.88 -43.57
C SER A 114 9.83 -7.44 -44.08
N MET A 115 9.25 -6.39 -43.50
CA MET A 115 7.92 -5.88 -43.83
C MET A 115 8.02 -4.77 -44.87
N ASN A 116 7.43 -5.03 -46.04
CA ASN A 116 7.34 -4.07 -47.13
C ASN A 116 6.35 -2.95 -46.75
N LEU A 117 6.72 -1.67 -46.94
CA LEU A 117 5.92 -0.49 -46.55
C LEU A 117 4.48 -0.53 -47.10
N GLU A 118 4.25 -1.14 -48.26
CA GLU A 118 2.92 -1.35 -48.86
C GLU A 118 1.98 -2.19 -47.97
N LYS A 119 2.49 -3.21 -47.28
CA LYS A 119 1.66 -4.03 -46.38
C LYS A 119 1.30 -3.29 -45.08
N ILE A 120 2.11 -2.31 -44.67
CA ILE A 120 1.82 -1.46 -43.51
C ILE A 120 0.71 -0.46 -43.88
N SER A 121 0.75 0.14 -45.07
CA SER A 121 -0.33 1.00 -45.56
C SER A 121 -1.67 0.25 -45.58
N ALA A 122 -1.71 -0.94 -46.17
CA ALA A 122 -2.93 -1.75 -46.23
C ALA A 122 -3.43 -2.22 -44.85
N LEU A 123 -2.52 -2.37 -43.87
CA LEU A 123 -2.89 -2.72 -42.50
C LEU A 123 -3.46 -1.51 -41.73
N MET A 124 -2.94 -0.31 -41.98
CA MET A 124 -3.44 0.93 -41.37
C MET A 124 -4.85 1.28 -41.88
N ASP A 125 -5.11 1.13 -43.19
CA ASP A 125 -6.44 1.32 -43.76
C ASP A 125 -7.46 0.34 -43.12
N LYS A 126 -7.03 -0.90 -42.89
CA LYS A 126 -7.87 -1.93 -42.26
C LYS A 126 -8.07 -1.71 -40.76
N PHE A 127 -7.08 -1.10 -40.08
CA PHE A 127 -7.18 -0.73 -38.67
C PHE A 127 -8.17 0.43 -38.49
N GLU A 128 -8.12 1.45 -39.35
CA GLU A 128 -9.03 2.59 -39.32
C GLU A 128 -10.48 2.14 -39.53
N GLN A 129 -10.72 1.26 -40.50
CA GLN A 129 -12.04 0.68 -40.74
C GLN A 129 -12.57 -0.14 -39.55
N GLN A 130 -11.70 -0.87 -38.84
CA GLN A 130 -12.08 -1.61 -37.64
C GLN A 130 -12.33 -0.70 -36.43
N PHE A 131 -11.56 0.37 -36.29
CA PHE A 131 -11.72 1.33 -35.20
C PHE A 131 -13.02 2.12 -35.34
N GLU A 132 -13.34 2.56 -36.57
CA GLU A 132 -14.62 3.23 -36.89
C GLU A 132 -15.82 2.31 -36.59
N THR A 133 -15.72 1.02 -36.92
CA THR A 133 -16.76 0.03 -36.59
C THR A 133 -16.94 -0.15 -35.08
N LEU A 134 -15.84 -0.13 -34.32
CA LEU A 134 -15.87 -0.29 -32.87
C LEU A 134 -16.45 0.94 -32.17
N ASP A 135 -16.15 2.15 -32.68
CA ASP A 135 -16.70 3.40 -32.16
C ASP A 135 -18.22 3.45 -32.39
N VAL A 136 -18.68 3.08 -33.59
CA VAL A 136 -20.12 2.95 -33.90
C VAL A 136 -20.80 1.90 -33.01
N GLN A 137 -20.17 0.75 -32.77
CA GLN A 137 -20.70 -0.27 -31.86
C GLN A 137 -20.76 0.20 -30.40
N THR A 138 -19.75 0.94 -29.95
CA THR A 138 -19.69 1.46 -28.58
C THR A 138 -20.76 2.53 -28.36
N GLN A 139 -20.92 3.45 -29.31
CA GLN A 139 -21.98 4.45 -29.28
C GLN A 139 -23.37 3.80 -29.24
N GLN A 140 -23.60 2.79 -30.09
CA GLN A 140 -24.89 2.08 -30.12
C GLN A 140 -25.15 1.27 -28.84
N MET A 141 -24.10 0.73 -28.22
CA MET A 141 -24.18 0.06 -26.93
C MET A 141 -24.48 1.05 -25.80
N GLU A 142 -23.80 2.20 -25.77
CA GLU A 142 -24.01 3.27 -24.79
C GLU A 142 -25.44 3.83 -24.87
N ASP A 143 -25.95 4.09 -26.08
CA ASP A 143 -27.33 4.54 -26.29
C ASP A 143 -28.36 3.51 -25.79
N THR A 144 -28.11 2.21 -26.04
CA THR A 144 -28.99 1.12 -25.59
C THR A 144 -28.92 0.90 -24.07
N MET A 145 -27.72 1.00 -23.49
CA MET A 145 -27.50 0.87 -22.05
C MET A 145 -28.04 2.08 -21.29
N SER A 146 -27.87 3.29 -21.83
CA SER A 146 -28.44 4.53 -21.26
C SER A 146 -29.96 4.46 -21.23
N SER A 147 -30.59 3.97 -22.30
CA SER A 147 -32.04 3.75 -22.38
C SER A 147 -32.56 2.68 -21.40
N THR A 148 -31.73 1.68 -21.07
CA THR A 148 -32.10 0.63 -20.09
C THR A 148 -31.88 1.10 -18.66
N THR A 149 -30.85 1.91 -18.42
CA THR A 149 -30.41 2.36 -17.09
C THR A 149 -31.22 3.56 -16.59
N THR A 150 -31.87 4.32 -17.48
CA THR A 150 -32.80 5.41 -17.11
C THR A 150 -33.96 4.93 -16.23
N LEU A 151 -34.33 3.64 -16.32
CA LEU A 151 -35.40 3.05 -15.52
C LEU A 151 -34.97 2.69 -14.08
N THR A 152 -33.68 2.40 -13.87
CA THR A 152 -33.14 1.94 -12.58
C THR A 152 -32.34 3.01 -11.84
N THR A 153 -31.88 4.04 -12.55
CA THR A 153 -31.09 5.14 -11.98
C THR A 153 -31.72 6.49 -12.38
N PRO A 154 -32.78 6.93 -11.69
CA PRO A 154 -33.45 8.19 -12.01
C PRO A 154 -32.49 9.36 -11.84
N GLN A 155 -32.36 10.19 -12.87
CA GLN A 155 -31.42 11.31 -12.92
C GLN A 155 -31.56 12.27 -11.72
N ASN A 156 -32.80 12.49 -11.28
CA ASN A 156 -33.12 13.30 -10.10
C ASN A 156 -32.50 12.79 -8.78
N GLN A 157 -32.36 11.47 -8.61
CA GLN A 157 -31.73 10.87 -7.43
C GLN A 157 -30.20 11.02 -7.46
N VAL A 158 -29.61 10.99 -8.66
CA VAL A 158 -28.17 11.21 -8.87
C VAL A 158 -27.81 12.66 -8.62
N ASP A 159 -28.61 13.60 -9.12
CA ASP A 159 -28.41 15.04 -8.93
C ASP A 159 -28.53 15.45 -7.46
N MET A 160 -29.48 14.88 -6.72
CA MET A 160 -29.60 15.09 -5.26
C MET A 160 -28.37 14.59 -4.49
N LEU A 161 -27.85 13.40 -4.82
CA LEU A 161 -26.68 12.83 -4.15
C LEU A 161 -25.41 13.64 -4.46
N LEU A 162 -25.27 14.12 -5.71
CA LEU A 162 -24.16 15.00 -6.11
C LEU A 162 -24.19 16.33 -5.36
N GLN A 163 -25.39 16.89 -5.15
CA GLN A 163 -25.56 18.11 -4.37
C GLN A 163 -25.19 17.89 -2.90
N GLU A 164 -25.65 16.79 -2.28
CA GLU A 164 -25.32 16.43 -0.89
C GLU A 164 -23.81 16.24 -0.69
N MET A 165 -23.14 15.57 -1.63
CA MET A 165 -21.68 15.38 -1.59
C MET A 165 -20.91 16.68 -1.85
N ALA A 166 -21.45 17.59 -2.66
CA ALA A 166 -20.86 18.90 -2.89
C ALA A 166 -20.99 19.81 -1.65
N ASP A 167 -22.12 19.71 -0.95
CA ASP A 167 -22.36 20.43 0.30
C ASP A 167 -21.52 19.87 1.47
N GLU A 168 -21.21 18.57 1.51
CA GLU A 168 -20.30 17.96 2.50
C GLU A 168 -18.81 18.27 2.26
N ALA A 169 -18.43 18.58 1.02
CA ALA A 169 -17.06 18.90 0.65
C ALA A 169 -16.72 20.40 0.71
N GLY A 170 -17.73 21.25 0.94
CA GLY A 170 -17.62 22.71 1.12
C GLY A 170 -17.59 23.15 2.58
#